data_AF-A0A1Z5THY2-F1
#
_entry.id   AF-A0A1Z5THY2-F1
#
_cell.length_a   1.000
_cell.length_b   1.000
_cell.length_c   1.000
_cell.angle_alpha   90.00
_cell.angle_beta   90.00
_cell.angle_gamma   90.00
#
_symmetry.space_group_name_H-M   'P 1'
#
loop_
_entity.id
_entity.type
_entity.pdbx_description
1 polymer ?
#
loop_
_entity_poly.entity_id
_entity_poly.type
_entity_poly.pdbx_seq_one_letter_code
_entity_poly.pdbx_strand_id
1 'polypeptide(L)'
;MFSHSNAKAVFDCPRNVPDEILDMIPANGGIIMVTFVPEHVSTHRKHATMDMVLDHLFYMAERIGWDHVGLGSDFDGIASVIYGLEDVRCYPALLKAILDRGASEEQLRKVAGENMIRVWQKVEDVSCRLQSEGMLPVEDVWEGRQWWRYDGYYQMPDPDPEDKLEMDWYGVPPPSEGLYHVE
;
A
#
# COMPACT_ATOMS: atom_id res chain seq x y z
N MET A 1 4.19 -3.03 4.54
CA MET A 1 2.74 -3.28 4.76
C MET A 1 2.18 -4.01 3.55
N PHE A 2 1.12 -4.78 3.71
CA PHE A 2 0.28 -5.23 2.60
C PHE A 2 -1.00 -4.39 2.63
N SER A 3 -1.21 -3.51 1.64
CA SER A 3 -2.34 -2.57 1.64
C SER A 3 -3.67 -3.21 1.24
N HIS A 4 -3.65 -4.31 0.48
CA HIS A 4 -4.83 -5.07 0.06
C HIS A 4 -4.40 -6.51 -0.32
N SER A 5 -4.40 -7.43 0.63
CA SER A 5 -4.02 -8.83 0.38
C SER A 5 -4.67 -9.78 1.38
N ASN A 6 -4.91 -11.02 0.98
CA ASN A 6 -5.51 -12.05 1.83
C ASN A 6 -4.52 -13.21 2.07
N ALA A 7 -4.92 -14.20 2.87
CA ALA A 7 -4.08 -15.35 3.23
C ALA A 7 -4.15 -16.49 2.19
N LYS A 8 -2.99 -16.96 1.71
CA LYS A 8 -2.91 -18.01 0.67
C LYS A 8 -3.39 -19.37 1.15
N ALA A 9 -3.22 -19.67 2.44
CA ALA A 9 -3.68 -20.91 3.05
C ALA A 9 -5.22 -21.04 3.08
N VAL A 10 -5.95 -19.93 3.09
CA VAL A 10 -7.43 -19.90 3.06
C VAL A 10 -7.93 -19.98 1.62
N PHE A 11 -7.32 -19.23 0.70
CA PHE A 11 -7.61 -19.33 -0.73
C PHE A 11 -6.33 -19.15 -1.54
N ASP A 12 -6.01 -20.15 -2.36
CA ASP A 12 -4.78 -20.16 -3.14
C ASP A 12 -4.92 -19.29 -4.40
N CYS A 13 -4.47 -18.03 -4.30
CA CYS A 13 -4.26 -17.17 -5.46
C CYS A 13 -2.87 -16.52 -5.42
N PRO A 14 -2.32 -16.09 -6.57
CA PRO A 14 -0.97 -15.49 -6.64
C PRO A 14 -0.80 -14.19 -5.85
N ARG A 15 -1.90 -13.47 -5.59
CA ARG A 15 -1.91 -12.20 -4.84
C ARG A 15 -2.04 -12.39 -3.33
N ASN A 16 -2.39 -13.60 -2.88
CA ASN A 16 -2.52 -13.91 -1.47
C ASN A 16 -1.16 -14.30 -0.87
N VAL A 17 -0.98 -13.91 0.38
CA VAL A 17 0.30 -13.99 1.09
C VAL A 17 0.49 -15.39 1.68
N PRO A 18 1.59 -16.09 1.36
CA PRO A 18 1.94 -17.37 1.98
C PRO A 18 2.17 -17.24 3.48
N ASP A 19 1.90 -18.32 4.21
CA ASP A 19 2.10 -18.41 5.66
C ASP A 19 3.50 -18.01 6.13
N GLU A 20 4.54 -18.47 5.41
CA GLU A 20 5.94 -18.13 5.70
C GLU A 20 6.21 -16.61 5.65
N ILE A 21 5.47 -15.87 4.83
CA ILE A 21 5.57 -14.41 4.75
C ILE A 21 4.69 -13.74 5.82
N LEU A 22 3.51 -14.30 6.11
CA LEU A 22 2.67 -13.83 7.21
C LEU A 22 3.43 -13.89 8.54
N ASP A 23 4.14 -14.98 8.81
CA ASP A 23 4.90 -15.21 10.04
C ASP A 23 6.03 -14.19 10.25
N MET A 24 6.50 -13.54 9.19
CA MET A 24 7.51 -12.48 9.26
C MET A 24 6.94 -11.10 9.65
N ILE A 25 5.63 -10.89 9.48
CA ILE A 25 4.99 -9.58 9.71
C ILE A 25 5.14 -9.10 11.15
N PRO A 26 4.93 -9.94 12.19
CA PRO A 26 5.08 -9.50 13.58
C PRO A 26 6.50 -9.03 13.90
N ALA A 27 7.52 -9.74 13.42
CA ALA A 27 8.93 -9.38 13.65
C ALA A 27 9.29 -8.02 13.00
N ASN A 28 8.70 -7.70 11.85
CA ASN A 28 8.83 -6.39 11.21
C ASN A 28 8.01 -5.29 11.92
N GLY A 29 7.05 -5.65 12.78
CA GLY A 29 6.04 -4.72 13.29
C GLY A 29 5.05 -4.24 12.22
N GLY A 30 4.90 -5.02 11.14
CA GLY A 30 4.08 -4.65 9.99
C GLY A 30 2.58 -4.89 10.18
N ILE A 31 1.83 -4.67 9.10
CA ILE A 31 0.39 -4.94 9.00
C ILE A 31 0.07 -5.55 7.63
N ILE A 32 -0.90 -6.45 7.61
CA ILE A 32 -1.61 -6.91 6.41
C ILE A 32 -3.08 -6.50 6.46
N MET A 33 -3.55 -5.89 5.37
CA MET A 33 -4.90 -5.35 5.28
C MET A 33 -5.75 -6.22 4.35
N VAL A 34 -6.75 -6.89 4.92
CA VAL A 34 -7.67 -7.83 4.26
C VAL A 34 -8.47 -7.10 3.18
N THR A 35 -8.50 -7.67 1.99
CA THR A 35 -9.15 -7.06 0.82
C THR A 35 -10.45 -7.74 0.42
N PHE A 36 -11.28 -7.00 -0.30
CA PHE A 36 -12.62 -7.41 -0.72
C PHE A 36 -12.67 -7.81 -2.20
N VAL A 37 -11.50 -8.01 -2.82
CA VAL A 37 -11.36 -8.47 -4.21
C VAL A 37 -11.94 -9.87 -4.35
N PRO A 38 -13.01 -10.09 -5.16
CA PRO A 38 -13.64 -11.41 -5.28
C PRO A 38 -12.68 -12.54 -5.70
N GLU A 39 -11.72 -12.24 -6.57
CA GLU A 39 -10.71 -13.18 -7.08
C GLU A 39 -9.68 -13.58 -6.02
N HIS A 40 -9.64 -12.90 -4.89
CA HIS A 40 -8.75 -13.24 -3.78
C HIS A 40 -9.39 -14.21 -2.79
N VAL A 41 -10.67 -14.54 -2.97
CA VAL A 41 -11.42 -15.43 -2.05
C VAL A 41 -12.13 -16.57 -2.78
N SER A 42 -12.32 -16.48 -4.10
CA SER A 42 -13.04 -17.47 -4.90
C SER A 42 -12.56 -17.53 -6.35
N THR A 43 -12.54 -18.73 -6.93
CA THR A 43 -12.26 -18.95 -8.36
C THR A 43 -13.33 -18.32 -9.25
N HIS A 44 -14.58 -18.24 -8.76
CA HIS A 44 -15.68 -17.63 -9.49
C HIS A 44 -16.22 -16.44 -8.69
N ARG A 45 -16.13 -15.23 -9.26
CA ARG A 45 -16.55 -13.96 -8.64
C ARG A 45 -17.94 -14.02 -7.99
N LYS A 46 -18.91 -14.66 -8.67
CA LYS A 46 -20.30 -14.84 -8.19
C LYS A 46 -20.44 -15.66 -6.90
N HIS A 47 -19.40 -16.38 -6.49
CA HIS A 47 -19.37 -17.19 -5.27
C HIS A 47 -18.61 -16.51 -4.13
N ALA A 48 -17.95 -15.38 -4.39
CA ALA A 48 -17.32 -14.61 -3.33
C ALA A 48 -18.40 -14.08 -2.38
N THR A 49 -18.15 -14.20 -1.08
CA THR A 49 -19.05 -13.77 -0.01
C THR A 49 -18.28 -13.01 1.06
N MET A 50 -18.99 -12.19 1.83
CA MET A 50 -18.40 -11.49 2.99
C MET A 50 -17.81 -12.48 4.00
N ASP A 51 -18.43 -13.64 4.20
CA ASP A 51 -17.91 -14.67 5.11
C ASP A 51 -16.52 -15.17 4.71
N MET A 52 -16.25 -15.33 3.40
CA MET A 52 -14.91 -15.71 2.94
C MET A 52 -13.87 -14.62 3.21
N VAL A 53 -14.25 -13.34 3.13
CA VAL A 53 -13.37 -12.22 3.54
C VAL A 53 -13.08 -12.29 5.05
N LEU A 54 -14.11 -12.58 5.86
CA LEU A 54 -13.95 -12.76 7.30
C LEU A 54 -13.10 -14.00 7.64
N ASP A 55 -13.19 -15.09 6.87
CA ASP A 55 -12.34 -16.27 7.03
C ASP A 55 -10.85 -15.88 6.94
N HIS A 56 -10.49 -15.04 5.96
CA HIS A 56 -9.12 -14.52 5.84
C HIS A 56 -8.71 -13.63 7.01
N LEU A 57 -9.59 -12.71 7.44
CA LEU A 57 -9.30 -11.82 8.57
C LEU A 57 -9.01 -12.63 9.83
N PHE A 58 -9.90 -13.56 10.18
CA PHE A 58 -9.78 -14.35 11.41
C PHE A 58 -8.61 -15.33 11.34
N TYR A 59 -8.38 -15.97 10.18
CA TYR A 59 -7.20 -16.82 9.98
C TYR A 59 -5.90 -16.06 10.25
N MET A 60 -5.75 -14.86 9.68
CA MET A 60 -4.55 -14.04 9.91
C MET A 60 -4.48 -13.55 11.35
N ALA A 61 -5.59 -13.10 11.93
CA ALA A 61 -5.60 -12.64 13.31
C ALA A 61 -5.25 -13.74 14.32
N GLU A 62 -5.71 -14.97 14.10
CA GLU A 62 -5.37 -16.14 14.91
C GLU A 62 -3.89 -16.52 14.76
N ARG A 63 -3.36 -16.43 13.54
CA ARG A 63 -1.99 -16.82 13.24
C ARG A 63 -0.94 -15.81 13.71
N ILE A 64 -1.11 -14.54 13.35
CA ILE A 64 -0.09 -13.49 13.53
C ILE A 64 -0.50 -12.43 14.55
N GLY A 65 -1.68 -12.55 15.16
CA GLY A 65 -2.19 -11.65 16.18
C GLY A 65 -2.98 -10.46 15.62
N TRP A 66 -3.95 -10.00 16.40
CA TRP A 66 -4.84 -8.89 16.06
C TRP A 66 -4.11 -7.55 15.86
N ASP A 67 -2.88 -7.41 16.35
CA ASP A 67 -2.07 -6.19 16.18
C ASP A 67 -1.49 -6.05 14.76
N HIS A 68 -1.66 -7.06 13.89
CA HIS A 68 -1.01 -7.10 12.57
C HIS A 68 -1.99 -7.21 11.40
N VAL A 69 -3.28 -7.07 11.66
CA VAL A 69 -4.35 -7.15 10.65
C VAL A 69 -5.11 -5.83 10.52
N GLY A 70 -5.62 -5.54 9.32
CA GLY A 70 -6.45 -4.37 9.03
C GLY A 70 -7.40 -4.61 7.85
N LEU A 71 -8.05 -3.56 7.35
CA LEU A 71 -8.98 -3.61 6.21
C LEU A 71 -8.45 -2.77 5.04
N GLY A 72 -8.39 -3.35 3.84
CA GLY A 72 -7.84 -2.74 2.64
C GLY A 72 -8.68 -3.10 1.43
N SER A 73 -9.81 -2.42 1.25
CA SER A 73 -10.91 -2.86 0.36
C SER A 73 -10.50 -3.09 -1.09
N ASP A 74 -9.63 -2.23 -1.63
CA ASP A 74 -9.34 -2.10 -3.07
C ASP A 74 -10.56 -1.63 -3.89
N PHE A 75 -11.43 -0.79 -3.30
CA PHE A 75 -12.52 -0.15 -4.03
C PHE A 75 -11.99 0.66 -5.22
N ASP A 76 -12.75 0.66 -6.32
CA ASP A 76 -12.39 1.25 -7.63
C ASP A 76 -11.15 0.62 -8.32
N GLY A 77 -10.46 -0.32 -7.68
CA GLY A 77 -9.41 -1.16 -8.28
C GLY A 77 -9.90 -2.49 -8.86
N ILE A 78 -11.18 -2.82 -8.65
CA ILE A 78 -11.76 -4.13 -8.95
C ILE A 78 -12.79 -4.10 -10.07
N ALA A 79 -12.85 -5.18 -10.86
CA ALA A 79 -13.80 -5.32 -11.96
C ALA A 79 -15.22 -5.77 -11.53
N SER A 80 -15.37 -6.21 -10.27
CA SER A 80 -16.63 -6.67 -9.69
C SER A 80 -16.56 -6.66 -8.18
N VAL A 81 -17.71 -6.62 -7.53
CA VAL A 81 -17.84 -6.52 -6.06
C VAL A 81 -18.40 -7.81 -5.45
N ILE A 82 -18.20 -7.97 -4.14
CA ILE A 82 -18.82 -9.01 -3.33
C ILE A 82 -20.17 -8.50 -2.82
N TYR A 83 -21.20 -9.34 -2.84
CA TYR A 83 -22.51 -8.98 -2.28
C TYR A 83 -22.40 -8.66 -0.78
N GLY A 84 -22.96 -7.52 -0.37
CA GLY A 84 -22.80 -6.92 0.97
C GLY A 84 -21.52 -6.10 1.17
N LEU A 85 -20.60 -6.08 0.21
CA LEU A 85 -19.38 -5.26 0.16
C LEU A 85 -19.28 -4.50 -1.17
N GLU A 86 -20.40 -3.93 -1.62
CA GLU A 86 -20.51 -3.30 -2.93
C GLU A 86 -19.76 -1.99 -3.05
N ASP A 87 -19.68 -1.22 -1.96
CA ASP A 87 -19.06 0.09 -1.94
C ASP A 87 -18.72 0.53 -0.51
N VAL A 88 -18.17 1.74 -0.39
CA VAL A 88 -17.72 2.33 0.87
C VAL A 88 -18.80 2.43 1.96
N ARG A 89 -20.09 2.27 1.64
CA ARG A 89 -21.19 2.25 2.62
C ARG A 89 -21.27 0.91 3.36
N CYS A 90 -20.54 -0.12 2.94
CA CYS A 90 -20.58 -1.45 3.56
C CYS A 90 -19.89 -1.54 4.92
N TYR A 91 -19.00 -0.59 5.26
CA TYR A 91 -18.16 -0.68 6.46
C TYR A 91 -18.95 -0.91 7.77
N PRO A 92 -20.08 -0.22 8.05
CA PRO A 92 -20.87 -0.51 9.25
C PRO A 92 -21.36 -1.97 9.32
N ALA A 93 -21.78 -2.55 8.19
CA ALA A 93 -22.21 -3.94 8.13
C ALA A 93 -21.04 -4.91 8.31
N LEU A 94 -19.89 -4.63 7.67
CA LEU A 94 -18.67 -5.41 7.82
C LEU A 94 -18.15 -5.41 9.26
N LEU A 95 -18.07 -4.23 9.89
CA LEU A 95 -17.62 -4.10 11.28
C LEU A 95 -18.56 -4.85 12.24
N LYS A 96 -19.87 -4.81 11.99
CA LYS A 96 -20.84 -5.61 12.74
C LYS A 96 -20.59 -7.11 12.55
N ALA A 97 -20.33 -7.56 11.32
CA ALA A 97 -20.08 -8.96 11.03
C ALA A 97 -18.79 -9.48 11.72
N ILE A 98 -17.76 -8.63 11.84
CA ILE A 98 -16.54 -8.94 12.60
C ILE A 98 -16.86 -9.17 14.09
N LEU A 99 -17.69 -8.31 14.70
CA LEU A 99 -18.14 -8.48 16.10
C LEU A 99 -19.02 -9.71 16.27
N ASP A 100 -19.99 -9.92 15.38
CA ASP A 100 -20.90 -11.08 15.41
C ASP A 100 -20.14 -12.40 15.31
N ARG A 101 -18.98 -12.41 14.63
CA ARG A 101 -18.10 -13.57 14.49
C ARG A 101 -17.17 -13.79 15.70
N GLY A 102 -17.22 -12.92 16.70
CA GLY A 102 -16.58 -13.12 18.00
C GLY A 102 -15.36 -12.25 18.28
N ALA A 103 -15.06 -11.25 17.44
CA ALA A 103 -14.04 -10.26 17.78
C ALA A 103 -14.49 -9.39 18.94
N SER A 104 -13.57 -9.02 19.84
CA SER A 104 -13.84 -8.02 20.87
C SER A 104 -13.84 -6.60 20.28
N GLU A 105 -14.43 -5.64 20.99
CA GLU A 105 -14.35 -4.22 20.59
C GLU A 105 -12.90 -3.72 20.50
N GLU A 106 -12.01 -4.21 21.36
CA GLU A 106 -10.58 -3.89 21.32
C GLU A 106 -9.95 -4.39 20.02
N GLN A 107 -10.23 -5.65 19.64
CA GLN A 107 -9.75 -6.23 18.38
C GLN A 107 -10.33 -5.50 17.16
N LEU A 108 -11.60 -5.09 17.24
CA LEU A 108 -12.24 -4.31 16.17
C LEU A 108 -11.56 -2.95 15.99
N ARG A 109 -11.22 -2.22 17.07
CA ARG A 109 -10.52 -0.93 17.00
C ARG A 109 -9.17 -1.05 16.31
N LYS A 110 -8.42 -2.11 16.64
CA LYS A 110 -7.15 -2.46 15.99
C LYS A 110 -7.30 -2.61 14.47
N VAL A 111 -8.25 -3.44 14.06
CA VAL A 111 -8.54 -3.74 12.65
C VAL A 111 -9.08 -2.52 11.89
N ALA A 112 -9.91 -1.71 12.55
CA ALA A 112 -10.55 -0.54 11.95
C ALA A 112 -9.56 0.59 11.63
N GLY A 113 -8.45 0.70 12.36
CA GLY A 113 -7.42 1.69 12.02
C GLY A 113 -6.28 1.87 13.00
N GLU A 114 -6.39 1.46 14.26
CA GLU A 114 -5.32 1.70 15.24
C GLU A 114 -4.01 1.02 14.84
N ASN A 115 -4.08 -0.17 14.23
CA ASN A 115 -2.88 -0.85 13.73
C ASN A 115 -2.20 -0.08 12.59
N MET A 116 -2.97 0.51 11.69
CA MET A 116 -2.43 1.32 10.60
C MET A 116 -1.76 2.59 11.14
N ILE A 117 -2.42 3.27 12.09
CA ILE A 117 -1.87 4.45 12.76
C ILE A 117 -0.56 4.11 13.47
N ARG A 118 -0.51 2.98 14.21
CA ARG A 118 0.71 2.49 14.87
C ARG A 118 1.86 2.29 13.87
N VAL A 119 1.58 1.65 12.74
CA VAL A 119 2.60 1.41 11.69
C VAL A 119 3.09 2.74 11.11
N TRP A 120 2.17 3.67 10.83
CA TRP A 120 2.51 4.97 10.27
C TRP A 120 3.36 5.81 11.22
N GLN A 121 2.97 5.88 12.50
CA GLN A 121 3.77 6.53 13.54
C GLN A 121 5.18 5.96 13.61
N LYS A 122 5.33 4.63 13.49
CA LYS A 122 6.66 4.02 13.53
C LYS A 122 7.52 4.39 12.32
N VAL A 123 6.91 4.56 11.15
CA VAL A 123 7.59 5.05 9.94
C VAL A 123 8.06 6.49 10.15
N GLU A 124 7.21 7.35 10.72
CA GLU A 124 7.55 8.74 11.04
C GLU A 124 8.69 8.81 12.07
N ASP A 125 8.67 8.00 13.13
CA ASP A 125 9.75 7.91 14.12
C ASP A 125 11.10 7.55 13.46
N VAL A 126 11.10 6.57 12.55
CA VAL A 126 12.32 6.16 11.84
C VAL A 126 12.80 7.29 10.93
N SER A 127 11.91 7.97 10.22
CA SER A 127 12.25 9.13 9.40
C SER A 127 12.91 10.24 10.23
N CYS A 128 12.28 10.64 11.34
CA CYS A 128 12.81 11.66 12.26
C CYS A 128 14.18 11.26 12.82
N ARG A 129 14.34 10.00 13.23
CA ARG A 129 15.61 9.49 13.74
C ARG A 129 16.72 9.59 12.69
N LEU A 130 16.48 9.09 11.48
CA LEU A 130 17.47 9.13 10.40
C LEU A 130 17.87 10.57 10.03
N GLN A 131 16.91 11.49 9.98
CA GLN A 131 17.19 12.91 9.77
C GLN A 131 18.04 13.50 10.90
N SER A 132 17.73 13.17 12.16
CA SER A 132 18.51 13.65 13.32
C SER A 132 19.94 13.09 13.37
N GLU A 133 20.15 11.90 12.81
CA GLU A 133 21.46 11.27 12.66
C GLU A 133 22.26 11.85 11.48
N GLY A 134 21.68 12.78 10.71
CA GLY A 134 22.32 13.38 9.54
C GLY A 134 22.41 12.43 8.34
N MET A 135 21.54 11.43 8.26
CA MET A 135 21.47 10.50 7.13
C MET A 135 21.15 11.27 5.85
N LEU A 136 22.02 11.18 4.85
CA LEU A 136 21.77 11.77 3.54
C LEU A 136 20.78 10.91 2.74
N PRO A 137 20.04 11.50 1.78
CA PRO A 137 19.24 10.73 0.83
C PRO A 137 20.07 9.69 0.10
N VAL A 138 19.46 8.55 -0.24
CA VAL A 138 20.11 7.53 -1.08
C VAL A 138 20.12 8.03 -2.52
N GLU A 139 21.30 8.39 -3.01
CA GLU A 139 21.55 8.85 -4.37
C GLU A 139 22.04 7.70 -5.26
N ASP A 140 21.19 6.69 -5.47
CA ASP A 140 21.53 5.56 -6.35
C ASP A 140 21.09 5.82 -7.79
N VAL A 141 21.98 5.58 -8.75
CA VAL A 141 21.74 5.79 -10.18
C VAL A 141 21.73 4.45 -10.89
N TRP A 142 20.57 4.08 -11.45
CA TRP A 142 20.49 2.89 -12.30
C TRP A 142 21.28 3.13 -13.59
N GLU A 143 22.36 2.39 -13.81
CA GLU A 143 23.24 2.52 -14.99
C GLU A 143 22.50 2.38 -16.33
N GLY A 144 21.40 1.60 -16.36
CA GLY A 144 20.55 1.42 -17.53
C GLY A 144 19.51 2.54 -17.73
N ARG A 145 19.47 3.55 -16.86
CA ARG A 145 18.49 4.63 -16.94
C ARG A 145 18.75 5.47 -18.18
N GLN A 146 17.83 5.35 -19.14
CA GLN A 146 17.71 6.34 -20.20
C GLN A 146 16.88 7.49 -19.67
N TRP A 147 17.49 8.66 -19.67
CA TRP A 147 16.83 9.90 -19.32
C TRP A 147 16.15 10.44 -20.56
N TRP A 148 14.96 10.99 -20.36
CA TRP A 148 14.14 11.52 -21.43
C TRP A 148 13.69 12.91 -21.05
N ARG A 149 13.80 13.84 -21.99
CA ARG A 149 13.23 15.17 -21.90
C ARG A 149 12.10 15.35 -22.89
N TYR A 150 11.24 16.34 -22.64
CA TYR A 150 10.11 16.65 -23.51
C TYR A 150 10.40 17.92 -24.30
N ASP A 151 10.49 17.82 -25.63
CA ASP A 151 10.80 18.95 -26.51
C ASP A 151 9.57 19.81 -26.87
N GLY A 152 8.42 19.53 -26.25
CA GLY A 152 7.12 20.12 -26.59
C GLY A 152 6.23 19.21 -27.43
N TYR A 153 6.78 18.19 -28.09
CA TYR A 153 6.02 17.28 -28.97
C TYR A 153 6.29 15.80 -28.69
N TYR A 154 7.53 15.41 -28.42
CA TYR A 154 7.98 14.04 -28.25
C TYR A 154 8.90 13.87 -27.03
N GLN A 155 8.94 12.65 -26.49
CA GLN A 155 10.00 12.24 -25.57
C GLN A 155 11.26 11.99 -26.39
N MET A 156 12.35 12.69 -26.06
CA MET A 156 13.66 12.52 -26.67
C MET A 156 14.69 12.15 -25.61
N PRO A 157 15.75 11.41 -25.95
CA PRO A 157 16.85 11.16 -25.01
C PRO A 157 17.38 12.48 -24.48
N ASP A 158 17.52 12.56 -23.17
CA ASP A 158 18.08 13.73 -22.51
C ASP A 158 19.60 13.72 -22.69
N PRO A 159 20.19 14.72 -23.40
CA PRO A 159 21.63 14.81 -23.54
C PRO A 159 22.34 15.24 -22.24
N ASP A 160 21.59 15.72 -21.23
CA ASP A 160 22.15 16.23 -19.98
C ASP A 160 21.34 15.83 -18.74
N PRO A 161 21.34 14.53 -18.41
CA PRO A 161 20.50 13.99 -17.32
C PRO A 161 20.90 14.40 -15.90
N GLU A 162 22.05 15.05 -15.75
CA GLU A 162 22.58 15.53 -14.47
C GLU A 162 22.56 17.06 -14.41
N ASP A 163 21.83 17.72 -15.33
CA ASP A 163 21.68 19.18 -15.42
C ASP A 163 23.03 19.94 -15.47
N LYS A 164 24.10 19.34 -16.02
CA LYS A 164 25.46 19.91 -16.11
C LYS A 164 25.58 21.01 -17.16
N LEU A 165 24.66 21.07 -18.10
CA LEU A 165 24.53 22.09 -19.15
C LEU A 165 23.63 23.25 -18.69
N GLU A 166 23.10 23.22 -17.47
CA GLU A 166 22.22 24.24 -16.90
C GLU A 166 21.01 24.55 -17.81
N MET A 167 20.51 23.54 -18.53
CA MET A 167 19.34 23.68 -19.40
C MET A 167 18.06 23.35 -18.64
N ASP A 168 16.96 24.02 -18.97
CA ASP A 168 15.66 23.66 -18.44
C ASP A 168 15.12 22.34 -19.04
N TRP A 169 13.94 21.91 -18.58
CA TRP A 169 13.27 20.70 -19.06
C TRP A 169 13.03 20.65 -20.58
N TYR A 170 13.01 21.81 -21.24
CA TYR A 170 12.84 21.94 -22.69
C TYR A 170 14.17 22.01 -23.45
N GLY A 171 15.30 21.89 -22.75
CA GLY A 171 16.63 22.04 -23.33
C GLY A 171 16.97 23.50 -23.67
N VAL A 172 16.30 24.46 -23.03
CA VAL A 172 16.54 25.89 -23.22
C VAL A 172 17.30 26.42 -22.00
N PRO A 173 18.38 27.19 -22.18
CA PRO A 173 19.01 27.87 -21.06
C PRO A 173 17.99 28.76 -20.34
N PRO A 174 17.99 28.81 -19.00
CA PRO A 174 17.10 29.69 -18.28
C PRO A 174 17.27 31.14 -18.77
N PRO A 175 16.20 31.93 -18.85
CA PRO A 175 16.28 33.29 -19.33
C PRO A 175 17.27 34.12 -18.50
N SER A 176 18.01 35.01 -19.17
CA SER A 176 18.99 35.90 -18.52
C SER A 176 18.37 36.91 -17.55
N GLU A 177 17.04 37.09 -17.61
CA GLU A 177 16.27 37.93 -16.71
C GLU A 177 15.05 37.15 -16.19
N GLY A 178 14.90 37.02 -14.87
CA GLY A 178 13.80 36.29 -14.26
C GLY A 178 13.99 35.97 -12.78
N LEU A 179 12.90 35.52 -12.13
CA LEU A 179 12.72 35.27 -10.68
C LEU A 179 13.72 34.30 -10.01
N TYR A 180 14.63 33.69 -10.76
CA TYR A 180 15.56 32.66 -10.27
C TYR A 180 17.02 33.12 -10.16
N HIS A 181 17.33 34.35 -10.57
CA HIS A 181 18.64 34.95 -10.29
C HIS A 181 18.59 35.63 -8.93
N VAL A 182 19.12 34.97 -7.90
CA VAL A 182 19.45 35.61 -6.63
C VAL A 182 20.86 36.18 -6.80
N GLU A 183 21.01 37.49 -6.66
CA GLU A 183 22.32 38.16 -6.57
C GLU A 183 23.20 37.55 -5.46
#